data_AF-A0A1X0RUD3-F1
#
_entry.id   AF-A0A1X0RUD3-F1
#
_cell.length_a   1.000
_cell.length_b   1.000
_cell.length_c   1.000
_cell.angle_alpha   90.00
_cell.angle_beta   90.00
_cell.angle_gamma   90.00
#
_symmetry.space_group_name_H-M   'P 1'
#
loop_
_entity.id
_entity.type
_entity.pdbx_description
1 polymer ?
#
loop_
_entity_poly.entity_id
_entity_poly.type
_entity_poly.pdbx_seq_one_letter_code
_entity_poly.pdbx_strand_id
1 'polypeptide(L)'
;MVKSSTPIWVLIFSFLFGFEKPKFLLISIILIMVAGVILTVEGETKFDTLGFSLVLIASIVSGLRWSMTQLLLQYERLGIDNPIATLYYLSPIMFITMLTLSLILEHPLEQFQHSKHFDTISHVVESLGLMSIGGFLAFAMTLAELYLIKNTNTITLSVAGISKEIVIITLSVLIYGDVLTPKNLLGLFVSIVGIIAYNYYKLSKQADTEKGQYQMIPLHASSSGFTPSRNLED
;
A
#
# COMPACT_ATOMS: atom_id res chain seq x y z
N MET A 1 13.11 2.48 -13.92
CA MET A 1 12.76 3.60 -12.99
C MET A 1 11.30 4.02 -12.86
N VAL A 2 10.49 3.83 -13.89
CA VAL A 2 9.12 4.34 -13.94
C VAL A 2 8.21 3.78 -12.84
N LYS A 3 8.47 2.56 -12.36
CA LYS A 3 7.62 1.90 -11.35
C LYS A 3 7.56 2.65 -10.01
N SER A 4 8.62 3.34 -9.62
CA SER A 4 8.67 4.16 -8.41
C SER A 4 7.74 5.38 -8.46
N SER A 5 7.15 5.69 -9.62
CA SER A 5 6.10 6.71 -9.77
C SER A 5 4.69 6.24 -9.39
N THR A 6 4.51 4.97 -9.02
CA THR A 6 3.21 4.41 -8.58
C THR A 6 2.50 5.25 -7.51
N PRO A 7 3.18 5.83 -6.49
CA PRO A 7 2.55 6.72 -5.51
C PRO A 7 1.88 7.96 -6.12
N ILE A 8 2.41 8.49 -7.24
CA ILE A 8 1.81 9.61 -7.97
C ILE A 8 0.46 9.19 -8.54
N TRP A 9 0.41 8.03 -9.19
CA TRP A 9 -0.83 7.51 -9.76
C TRP A 9 -1.87 7.19 -8.68
N VAL A 10 -1.44 6.61 -7.56
CA VAL A 10 -2.29 6.41 -6.38
C VAL A 10 -2.91 7.73 -5.91
N LEU A 11 -2.11 8.79 -5.81
CA LEU A 11 -2.59 10.11 -5.39
C LEU A 11 -3.63 10.67 -6.37
N ILE A 12 -3.35 10.60 -7.68
CA ILE A 12 -4.25 11.08 -8.73
C ILE A 12 -5.59 10.35 -8.65
N PHE A 13 -5.58 9.02 -8.53
CA PHE A 13 -6.82 8.25 -8.42
C PHE A 13 -7.55 8.52 -7.10
N SER A 14 -6.83 8.73 -5.99
CA SER A 14 -7.44 9.11 -4.71
C SER A 14 -8.17 10.45 -4.78
N PHE A 15 -7.68 11.41 -5.58
CA PHE A 15 -8.40 12.65 -5.87
C PHE A 15 -9.57 12.45 -6.84
N LEU A 16 -9.38 11.64 -7.89
CA LEU A 16 -10.42 11.35 -8.90
C LEU A 16 -11.65 10.68 -8.28
N PHE A 17 -11.44 9.72 -7.37
CA PHE A 17 -12.51 9.05 -6.63
C PHE A 17 -13.04 9.86 -5.44
N GLY A 18 -12.46 11.02 -5.15
CA GLY A 18 -12.94 11.92 -4.10
C GLY A 18 -12.64 11.47 -2.68
N PHE A 19 -11.72 10.52 -2.47
CA PHE A 19 -11.33 10.05 -1.12
C PHE A 19 -10.58 11.11 -0.32
N GLU A 20 -9.88 12.02 -1.00
CA GLU A 20 -9.02 13.02 -0.38
C GLU A 20 -9.23 14.39 -1.03
N LYS A 21 -9.35 15.46 -0.24
CA LYS A 21 -9.41 16.83 -0.78
C LYS A 21 -8.01 17.25 -1.25
N PRO A 22 -7.86 17.82 -2.46
CA PRO A 22 -6.56 18.26 -2.95
C PRO A 22 -6.05 19.40 -2.06
N LYS A 23 -5.01 19.11 -1.26
CA LYS A 23 -4.25 20.10 -0.51
C LYS A 23 -2.83 20.18 -1.09
N PHE A 24 -2.38 21.37 -1.40
CA PHE A 24 -1.03 21.61 -1.94
C PHE A 24 0.08 21.00 -1.09
N LEU A 25 -0.08 21.02 0.25
CA LEU A 25 0.90 20.42 1.17
C LEU A 25 1.02 18.90 0.99
N LEU A 26 -0.09 18.17 0.87
CA LEU A 26 -0.08 16.72 0.66
C LEU A 26 0.58 16.34 -0.68
N ILE A 27 0.25 17.10 -1.74
CA ILE A 27 0.85 16.91 -3.07
C ILE A 27 2.35 17.12 -3.01
N SER A 28 2.81 18.21 -2.37
CA SER A 28 4.23 18.51 -2.22
C SER A 28 4.98 17.42 -1.45
N ILE A 29 4.40 16.89 -0.37
CA ILE A 29 5.01 15.82 0.43
C ILE A 29 5.20 14.55 -0.41
N ILE A 30 4.19 14.16 -1.20
CA ILE A 30 4.25 12.97 -2.05
C ILE A 30 5.26 13.16 -3.19
N LEU A 31 5.30 14.34 -3.80
CA LEU A 31 6.30 14.65 -4.83
C LEU A 31 7.73 14.57 -4.28
N ILE A 32 7.97 15.06 -3.06
CA ILE A 32 9.28 14.96 -2.40
C ILE A 32 9.65 13.49 -2.15
N MET A 33 8.72 12.66 -1.66
CA MET A 33 8.97 11.23 -1.47
C MET A 33 9.34 10.53 -2.79
N VAL A 34 8.58 10.79 -3.86
CA VAL A 34 8.83 10.18 -5.16
C VAL A 34 10.15 10.67 -5.77
N ALA A 35 10.47 11.96 -5.61
CA ALA A 35 11.76 12.50 -6.03
C ALA A 35 12.91 11.82 -5.28
N GLY A 36 12.78 11.59 -3.97
CA GLY A 36 13.74 10.84 -3.18
C GLY A 36 13.99 9.44 -3.73
N VAL A 37 12.92 8.69 -4.02
CA VAL A 37 13.04 7.33 -4.59
C VAL A 37 13.66 7.37 -5.99
N ILE A 38 13.30 8.34 -6.85
CA ILE A 38 13.92 8.48 -8.18
C ILE A 38 15.43 8.78 -8.05
N LEU A 39 15.84 9.59 -7.07
CA LEU A 39 17.25 9.88 -6.80
C LEU A 39 18.03 8.67 -6.29
N THR A 40 17.35 7.69 -5.67
CA THR A 40 18.01 6.45 -5.21
C THR A 40 18.47 5.53 -6.31
N VAL A 41 18.18 5.85 -7.57
CA VAL A 41 18.50 4.96 -8.66
C VAL A 41 19.36 5.65 -9.71
N GLU A 42 20.53 5.07 -9.93
CA GLU A 42 21.40 5.47 -11.01
C GLU A 42 20.89 5.04 -12.39
N GLY A 43 21.14 5.93 -13.36
CA GLY A 43 20.53 5.94 -14.68
C GLY A 43 20.73 4.66 -15.48
N GLU A 44 19.67 4.26 -16.18
CA GLU A 44 19.70 3.09 -17.06
C GLU A 44 20.52 3.41 -18.32
N THR A 45 21.55 2.59 -18.57
CA THR A 45 22.43 2.69 -19.75
C THR A 45 21.82 2.12 -21.03
N LYS A 46 20.60 1.56 -20.97
CA LYS A 46 19.86 1.02 -22.13
C LYS A 46 18.38 1.36 -22.03
N PHE A 47 17.98 2.47 -22.63
CA PHE A 47 16.57 2.85 -22.71
C PHE A 47 15.85 2.01 -23.78
N ASP A 48 14.91 1.18 -23.36
CA ASP A 48 13.96 0.49 -24.25
C ASP A 48 12.57 1.11 -24.13
N THR A 49 12.06 1.64 -25.24
CA THR A 49 10.78 2.36 -25.28
C THR A 49 9.60 1.44 -24.99
N LEU A 50 9.65 0.17 -25.42
CA LEU A 50 8.59 -0.80 -25.18
C LEU A 50 8.49 -1.14 -23.69
N GLY A 51 9.59 -1.53 -23.05
CA GLY A 51 9.66 -1.77 -21.62
C GLY A 51 9.25 -0.54 -20.79
N PHE A 52 9.67 0.66 -21.21
CA PHE A 52 9.23 1.91 -20.58
C PHE A 52 7.72 2.07 -20.61
N SER A 53 7.09 1.88 -21.78
CA SER A 53 5.63 2.02 -21.94
C SER A 53 4.85 0.99 -21.13
N LEU A 54 5.31 -0.27 -21.10
CA LEU A 54 4.72 -1.34 -20.32
C LEU A 54 4.75 -1.04 -18.82
N VAL A 55 5.89 -0.58 -18.30
CA VAL A 55 6.02 -0.23 -16.87
C VAL A 55 5.18 1.00 -16.51
N LEU A 56 5.05 1.96 -17.43
CA LEU A 56 4.19 3.13 -17.22
C LEU A 56 2.72 2.72 -17.07
N ILE A 57 2.21 1.90 -18.00
CA ILE A 57 0.83 1.38 -17.94
C ILE A 57 0.64 0.54 -16.67
N ALA A 58 1.60 -0.33 -16.34
CA ALA A 58 1.55 -1.14 -15.13
C ALA A 58 1.47 -0.29 -13.85
N SER A 59 2.16 0.86 -13.82
CA SER A 59 2.14 1.79 -12.67
C SER A 59 0.78 2.48 -12.53
N ILE A 60 0.17 2.90 -13.65
CA ILE A 60 -1.18 3.49 -13.68
C ILE A 60 -2.21 2.47 -13.17
N VAL A 61 -2.21 1.26 -13.75
CA VAL A 61 -3.15 0.19 -13.37
C VAL A 61 -2.95 -0.22 -11.91
N SER A 62 -1.73 -0.21 -11.39
CA SER A 62 -1.44 -0.49 -9.98
C SER A 62 -2.05 0.56 -9.05
N GLY A 63 -1.97 1.84 -9.41
CA GLY A 63 -2.62 2.92 -8.64
C GLY A 63 -4.16 2.82 -8.68
N LEU A 64 -4.72 2.47 -9.85
CA LEU A 64 -6.15 2.23 -10.01
C LEU A 64 -6.61 1.04 -9.17
N ARG A 65 -5.91 -0.10 -9.24
CA ARG A 65 -6.22 -1.31 -8.49
C ARG A 65 -6.39 -1.00 -7.02
N TRP A 66 -5.41 -0.34 -6.41
CA TRP A 66 -5.49 -0.03 -5.00
C TRP A 66 -6.60 0.96 -4.65
N SER A 67 -6.85 1.95 -5.49
CA SER A 67 -7.96 2.88 -5.30
C SER A 67 -9.33 2.17 -5.37
N MET A 68 -9.48 1.20 -6.29
CA MET A 68 -10.67 0.35 -6.36
C MET A 68 -10.79 -0.58 -5.15
N THR A 69 -9.68 -1.16 -4.68
CA THR A 69 -9.66 -1.97 -3.45
C THR A 69 -10.09 -1.13 -2.24
N GLN A 70 -9.62 0.11 -2.14
CA GLN A 70 -10.09 1.02 -1.09
C GLN A 70 -11.58 1.30 -1.21
N LEU A 71 -12.09 1.58 -2.41
CA LEU A 71 -13.53 1.75 -2.63
C LEU A 71 -14.31 0.53 -2.14
N LEU A 72 -13.85 -0.66 -2.52
CA LEU A 72 -14.50 -1.93 -2.17
C LEU A 72 -14.55 -2.16 -0.65
N LEU A 73 -13.46 -1.87 0.06
CA LEU A 73 -13.34 -2.09 1.51
C LEU A 73 -14.04 -1.02 2.36
N GLN A 74 -14.08 0.24 1.90
CA GLN A 74 -14.58 1.37 2.69
C GLN A 74 -16.04 1.72 2.37
N TYR A 75 -16.59 1.22 1.25
CA TYR A 75 -17.98 1.47 0.89
C TYR A 75 -18.90 0.44 1.53
N GLU A 76 -19.40 0.78 2.72
CA GLU A 76 -20.20 -0.07 3.63
C GLU A 76 -21.45 -0.69 2.96
N ARG A 77 -21.99 -0.03 1.92
CA ARG A 77 -23.13 -0.55 1.14
C ARG A 77 -22.83 -1.79 0.31
N LEU A 78 -21.56 -2.16 0.13
CA LEU A 78 -21.17 -3.36 -0.62
C LEU A 78 -21.19 -4.63 0.26
N GLY A 79 -21.29 -4.51 1.58
CA GLY A 79 -21.36 -5.67 2.49
C GLY A 79 -20.08 -6.53 2.55
N ILE A 80 -18.96 -6.02 2.03
CA ILE A 80 -17.63 -6.65 2.04
C ILE A 80 -16.65 -5.77 2.81
N ASP A 81 -16.96 -5.53 4.08
CA ASP A 81 -16.12 -4.78 5.01
C ASP A 81 -14.96 -5.63 5.55
N ASN A 82 -15.03 -6.96 5.41
CA ASN A 82 -14.02 -7.88 5.91
C ASN A 82 -12.87 -8.09 4.88
N PRO A 83 -11.62 -7.72 5.19
CA PRO A 83 -10.46 -7.89 4.30
C PRO A 83 -10.24 -9.35 3.88
N ILE A 84 -10.56 -10.30 4.76
CA ILE A 84 -10.43 -11.74 4.48
C ILE A 84 -11.47 -12.16 3.44
N ALA A 85 -12.71 -11.64 3.54
CA ALA A 85 -13.74 -11.91 2.55
C ALA A 85 -13.37 -11.32 1.19
N THR A 86 -12.86 -10.08 1.16
CA THR A 86 -12.35 -9.49 -0.09
C THR A 86 -11.24 -10.34 -0.71
N LEU A 87 -10.30 -10.81 0.11
CA LEU A 87 -9.21 -11.67 -0.36
C LEU A 87 -9.73 -13.01 -0.87
N TYR A 88 -10.73 -13.61 -0.23
CA TYR A 88 -11.36 -14.85 -0.68
C TYR A 88 -11.99 -14.71 -2.07
N TYR A 89 -12.63 -13.57 -2.37
CA TYR A 89 -13.19 -13.32 -3.70
C TYR A 89 -12.14 -12.95 -4.75
N LEU A 90 -11.08 -12.25 -4.38
CA LEU A 90 -10.02 -11.83 -5.31
C LEU A 90 -9.01 -12.94 -5.63
N SER A 91 -8.68 -13.81 -4.68
CA SER A 91 -7.67 -14.86 -4.84
C SER A 91 -7.90 -15.80 -6.03
N PRO A 92 -9.11 -16.38 -6.24
CA PRO A 92 -9.31 -17.30 -7.35
C PRO A 92 -9.15 -16.62 -8.71
N ILE A 93 -9.60 -15.37 -8.87
CA ILE A 93 -9.44 -14.66 -10.13
C ILE A 93 -8.00 -14.25 -10.39
N MET A 94 -7.26 -13.85 -9.35
CA MET A 94 -5.81 -13.60 -9.45
C MET A 94 -5.05 -14.88 -9.84
N PHE A 95 -5.44 -16.03 -9.27
CA PHE A 95 -4.84 -17.32 -9.61
C PHE A 95 -5.11 -17.73 -11.07
N ILE A 96 -6.37 -17.70 -11.51
CA ILE A 96 -6.73 -18.10 -12.89
C ILE A 96 -6.02 -17.20 -13.92
N THR A 97 -5.99 -15.89 -13.67
CA THR A 97 -5.35 -14.93 -14.60
C THR A 97 -3.84 -15.12 -14.65
N MET A 98 -3.17 -15.27 -13.50
CA MET A 98 -1.72 -15.55 -13.47
C MET A 98 -1.38 -16.92 -14.07
N LEU A 99 -2.17 -17.95 -13.80
CA LEU A 99 -1.97 -19.29 -14.37
C LEU A 99 -2.09 -19.24 -15.90
N THR A 100 -3.10 -18.55 -16.42
CA THR A 100 -3.30 -18.41 -17.87
C THR A 100 -2.13 -17.67 -18.52
N LEU A 101 -1.65 -16.57 -17.91
CA LEU A 101 -0.51 -15.83 -18.43
C LEU A 101 0.79 -16.64 -18.39
N SER A 102 1.04 -17.38 -17.31
CA SER A 102 2.22 -18.26 -17.19
C SER A 102 2.19 -19.36 -18.27
N LEU A 103 1.04 -20.00 -18.52
CA LEU A 103 0.91 -21.02 -19.57
C LEU A 103 1.22 -20.49 -20.97
N ILE A 104 0.84 -19.24 -21.28
CA ILE A 104 1.03 -18.63 -22.60
C ILE A 104 2.46 -18.11 -22.79
N LEU A 105 3.06 -17.51 -21.75
CA LEU A 105 4.36 -16.83 -21.87
C LEU A 105 5.55 -17.74 -21.57
N GLU A 106 5.42 -18.65 -20.61
CA GLU A 106 6.57 -19.41 -20.07
C GLU A 106 6.62 -20.85 -20.60
N HIS A 107 5.57 -21.33 -21.27
CA HIS A 107 5.45 -22.69 -21.81
C HIS A 107 5.96 -23.77 -20.81
N PRO A 108 5.34 -23.87 -19.63
CA PRO A 108 5.92 -24.60 -18.51
C PRO A 108 6.16 -26.09 -18.80
N LEU A 109 5.34 -26.71 -19.66
CA LEU A 109 5.48 -28.12 -20.03
C LEU A 109 6.84 -28.46 -20.66
N GLU A 110 7.43 -27.53 -21.43
CA GLU A 110 8.75 -27.72 -22.05
C GLU A 110 9.88 -27.51 -21.01
N GLN A 111 9.70 -26.55 -20.10
CA GLN A 111 10.63 -26.28 -19.02
C GLN A 111 10.67 -27.40 -17.97
N PHE A 112 9.52 -27.98 -17.61
CA PHE A 112 9.45 -29.09 -16.66
C PHE A 112 10.28 -30.30 -17.14
N GLN A 113 10.30 -30.57 -18.45
CA GLN A 113 11.06 -31.68 -19.04
C GLN A 113 12.58 -31.46 -19.04
N HIS A 114 13.04 -30.22 -19.00
CA HIS A 114 14.47 -29.87 -19.00
C HIS A 114 15.00 -29.46 -17.63
N SER A 115 14.13 -29.36 -16.62
CA SER A 115 14.51 -28.83 -15.30
C SER A 115 15.02 -29.92 -14.36
N LYS A 116 16.23 -29.72 -13.83
CA LYS A 116 16.83 -30.56 -12.77
C LYS A 116 16.15 -30.41 -11.40
N HIS A 117 15.20 -29.50 -11.26
CA HIS A 117 14.53 -29.18 -9.99
C HIS A 117 13.49 -30.23 -9.58
N PHE A 118 13.01 -31.05 -10.53
CA PHE A 118 12.01 -32.07 -10.28
C PHE A 118 12.50 -33.52 -10.53
N ASP A 119 13.81 -33.71 -10.69
CA ASP A 119 14.42 -35.01 -11.01
C ASP A 119 14.49 -35.98 -9.81
N THR A 120 14.57 -35.47 -8.59
CA THR A 120 14.72 -36.30 -7.36
C THR A 120 13.76 -35.83 -6.29
N ILE A 121 13.19 -36.78 -5.53
CA ILE A 121 12.20 -36.52 -4.46
C ILE A 121 12.70 -35.44 -3.49
N SER A 122 14.00 -35.42 -3.15
CA SER A 122 14.59 -34.39 -2.28
C SER A 122 14.51 -32.98 -2.88
N HIS A 123 14.80 -32.82 -4.18
CA HIS A 123 14.73 -31.52 -4.88
C HIS A 123 13.29 -31.06 -5.12
N VAL A 124 12.36 -32.01 -5.31
CA VAL A 124 10.92 -31.72 -5.39
C VAL A 124 10.41 -31.17 -4.06
N VAL A 125 10.77 -31.81 -2.94
CA VAL A 125 10.35 -31.38 -1.60
C VAL A 125 10.96 -30.02 -1.24
N GLU A 126 12.24 -29.79 -1.57
CA GLU A 126 12.90 -28.50 -1.37
C GLU A 126 12.21 -27.38 -2.18
N SER A 127 11.97 -27.61 -3.47
CA SER A 127 11.31 -26.64 -4.35
C SER A 127 9.88 -26.34 -3.89
N LEU A 128 9.11 -27.39 -3.54
CA LEU A 128 7.75 -27.23 -3.03
C LEU A 128 7.74 -26.51 -1.67
N GLY A 129 8.73 -26.78 -0.82
CA GLY A 129 8.92 -26.09 0.45
C GLY A 129 9.17 -24.60 0.27
N LEU A 130 10.12 -24.23 -0.59
CA LEU A 130 10.43 -22.83 -0.91
C LEU A 130 9.22 -22.11 -1.53
N MET A 131 8.51 -22.76 -2.46
CA MET A 131 7.28 -22.21 -3.07
C MET A 131 6.18 -22.01 -2.03
N SER A 132 5.99 -22.97 -1.12
CA SER A 132 4.95 -22.89 -0.08
C SER A 132 5.24 -21.80 0.93
N ILE A 133 6.50 -21.66 1.37
CA ILE A 133 6.92 -20.60 2.30
C ILE A 133 6.79 -19.23 1.63
N GLY A 134 7.25 -19.08 0.39
CA GLY A 134 7.11 -17.83 -0.37
C GLY A 134 5.64 -17.46 -0.60
N GLY A 135 4.80 -18.43 -0.95
CA GLY A 135 3.37 -18.26 -1.13
C GLY A 135 2.66 -17.84 0.16
N PHE A 136 3.00 -18.46 1.29
CA PHE A 136 2.47 -18.07 2.60
C PHE A 136 2.87 -16.64 2.97
N LEU A 137 4.13 -16.26 2.73
CA LEU A 137 4.62 -14.91 3.02
C LEU A 137 3.95 -13.85 2.12
N ALA A 138 3.73 -14.17 0.85
CA ALA A 138 2.99 -13.32 -0.09
C ALA A 138 1.51 -13.16 0.31
N PHE A 139 0.87 -14.24 0.77
CA PHE A 139 -0.48 -14.19 1.31
C PHE A 139 -0.56 -13.30 2.56
N ALA A 140 0.36 -13.48 3.51
CA ALA A 140 0.44 -12.66 4.72
C ALA A 140 0.66 -11.17 4.41
N MET A 141 1.55 -10.87 3.45
CA MET A 141 1.76 -9.50 2.97
C MET A 141 0.47 -8.91 2.37
N THR A 142 -0.19 -9.65 1.47
CA THR A 142 -1.43 -9.17 0.82
C THR A 142 -2.53 -8.92 1.85
N LEU A 143 -2.68 -9.80 2.84
CA LEU A 143 -3.65 -9.63 3.92
C LEU A 143 -3.33 -8.38 4.76
N ALA A 144 -2.06 -8.15 5.09
CA ALA A 144 -1.62 -6.96 5.82
C ALA A 144 -1.92 -5.66 5.04
N GLU A 145 -1.72 -5.66 3.72
CA GLU A 145 -2.04 -4.51 2.87
C GLU A 145 -3.54 -4.20 2.83
N LEU A 146 -4.39 -5.24 2.71
CA LEU A 146 -5.84 -5.07 2.77
C LEU A 146 -6.31 -4.57 4.14
N TYR A 147 -5.73 -5.09 5.22
CA TYR A 147 -6.04 -4.63 6.58
C TYR A 147 -5.63 -3.18 6.80
N LEU A 148 -4.47 -2.76 6.24
CA LEU A 148 -4.02 -1.38 6.30
C LEU A 148 -4.96 -0.44 5.53
N ILE A 149 -5.40 -0.82 4.33
CA ILE A 149 -6.38 -0.03 3.56
C ILE A 149 -7.69 0.11 4.30
N LYS A 150 -8.21 -0.99 4.89
CA LYS A 150 -9.46 -0.96 5.66
C LYS A 150 -9.43 0.12 6.74
N ASN A 151 -8.34 0.20 7.50
CA ASN A 151 -8.23 1.10 8.63
C ASN A 151 -7.72 2.50 8.27
N THR A 152 -7.22 2.70 7.05
CA THR A 152 -6.59 3.97 6.63
C THR A 152 -7.08 4.42 5.25
N ASN A 153 -6.19 4.50 4.26
CA ASN A 153 -6.47 4.85 2.87
C ASN A 153 -5.32 4.36 1.99
N THR A 154 -5.54 4.37 0.67
CA THR A 154 -4.53 3.94 -0.30
C THR A 154 -3.26 4.80 -0.25
N ILE A 155 -3.39 6.09 0.09
CA ILE A 155 -2.23 6.98 0.23
C ILE A 155 -1.32 6.51 1.37
N THR A 156 -1.89 6.17 2.53
CA THR A 156 -1.12 5.62 3.67
C THR A 156 -0.46 4.31 3.28
N LEU A 157 -1.17 3.43 2.56
CA LEU A 157 -0.58 2.18 2.04
C LEU A 157 0.63 2.48 1.15
N SER A 158 0.53 3.46 0.25
CA SER A 158 1.64 3.84 -0.63
C SER A 158 2.85 4.35 0.17
N VAL A 159 2.63 5.14 1.22
CA VAL A 159 3.72 5.61 2.10
C VAL A 159 4.33 4.46 2.91
N ALA A 160 3.53 3.52 3.39
CA ALA A 160 4.01 2.32 4.06
C ALA A 160 4.84 1.45 3.10
N GLY A 161 4.45 1.38 1.82
CA GLY A 161 5.21 0.72 0.76
C GLY A 161 6.60 1.33 0.57
N ILE A 162 6.69 2.66 0.43
CA ILE A 162 7.99 3.37 0.32
C ILE A 162 8.83 3.13 1.60
N SER A 163 8.20 3.17 2.78
CA SER A 163 8.89 2.91 4.04
C SER A 163 9.47 1.49 4.10
N LYS A 164 8.71 0.48 3.64
CA LYS A 164 9.16 -0.91 3.53
C LYS A 164 10.36 -1.02 2.57
N GLU A 165 10.31 -0.34 1.42
CA GLU A 165 11.41 -0.34 0.45
C GLU A 165 12.70 0.23 1.05
N ILE A 166 12.62 1.33 1.81
CA ILE A 166 13.76 1.94 2.52
C ILE A 166 14.39 0.95 3.53
N VAL A 167 13.56 0.22 4.28
CA VAL A 167 14.04 -0.80 5.21
C VAL A 167 14.77 -1.91 4.48
N ILE A 168 14.23 -2.37 3.34
CA ILE A 168 14.87 -3.40 2.51
C ILE A 168 16.23 -2.91 2.00
N ILE A 169 16.31 -1.71 1.44
CA ILE A 169 17.57 -1.13 0.94
C ILE A 169 18.61 -1.03 2.06
N THR A 170 18.20 -0.54 3.23
CA THR A 170 19.10 -0.39 4.39
C THR A 170 19.62 -1.75 4.86
N LEU A 171 18.73 -2.75 4.94
CA LEU A 171 19.09 -4.10 5.36
C LEU A 171 20.00 -4.78 4.34
N SER A 172 19.75 -4.59 3.05
CA SER A 172 20.61 -5.09 1.98
C SER A 172 22.04 -4.55 2.12
N VAL A 173 22.21 -3.25 2.39
CA VAL A 173 23.53 -2.65 2.60
C VAL A 173 24.21 -3.20 3.86
N LEU A 174 23.46 -3.38 4.95
CA LEU A 174 24.01 -3.89 6.21
C LEU A 174 24.48 -5.35 6.11
N ILE A 175 23.72 -6.20 5.40
CA ILE A 175 24.00 -7.63 5.28
C ILE A 175 25.02 -7.91 4.17
N TYR A 176 24.86 -7.32 2.99
CA TYR A 176 25.68 -7.61 1.81
C TYR A 176 26.90 -6.69 1.69
N GLY A 177 26.96 -5.60 2.46
CA GLY A 177 28.09 -4.66 2.44
C GLY A 177 28.16 -3.83 1.15
N ASP A 178 27.06 -3.68 0.43
CA ASP A 178 27.02 -2.95 -0.84
C ASP A 178 27.41 -1.47 -0.66
N VAL A 179 28.27 -0.99 -1.58
CA VAL A 179 28.74 0.40 -1.56
C VAL A 179 27.64 1.32 -2.10
N LEU A 180 26.99 2.06 -1.21
CA LEU A 180 26.02 3.09 -1.60
C LEU A 180 26.73 4.27 -2.26
N THR A 181 26.29 4.64 -3.46
CA THR A 181 26.73 5.90 -4.07
C THR A 181 26.17 7.09 -3.27
N PRO A 182 26.87 8.24 -3.26
CA PRO A 182 26.38 9.43 -2.56
C PRO A 182 24.98 9.89 -3.01
N LYS A 183 24.63 9.64 -4.28
CA LYS A 183 23.29 9.91 -4.83
C LYS A 183 22.22 9.04 -4.17
N ASN A 184 22.51 7.75 -4.01
CA ASN A 184 21.58 6.81 -3.38
C ASN A 184 21.34 7.17 -1.91
N LEU A 185 22.41 7.58 -1.21
CA LEU A 185 22.29 8.05 0.17
C LEU A 185 21.47 9.33 0.28
N LEU A 186 21.65 10.28 -0.64
CA LEU A 186 20.84 11.49 -0.70
C LEU A 186 19.36 11.17 -0.97
N GLY A 187 19.07 10.29 -1.93
CA GLY A 187 17.70 9.87 -2.23
C GLY A 187 17.01 9.19 -1.03
N LEU A 188 17.75 8.37 -0.28
CA LEU A 188 17.28 7.73 0.95
C LEU A 188 16.91 8.79 1.99
N PHE A 189 17.79 9.77 2.22
CA PHE A 189 17.55 10.85 3.17
C PHE A 189 16.32 11.68 2.80
N VAL A 190 16.19 12.09 1.53
CA VAL A 190 15.02 12.84 1.05
C VAL A 190 13.73 12.04 1.22
N SER A 191 13.76 10.74 0.96
CA SER A 191 12.59 9.86 1.13
C SER A 191 12.16 9.76 2.59
N ILE A 192 13.12 9.62 3.52
CA ILE A 192 12.86 9.60 4.98
C ILE A 192 12.23 10.92 5.44
N VAL A 193 12.77 12.06 5.01
CA VAL A 193 12.21 13.38 5.33
C VAL A 193 10.76 13.49 4.83
N GLY A 194 10.48 13.01 3.61
CA GLY A 194 9.13 12.99 3.05
C GLY A 194 8.14 12.14 3.87
N ILE A 195 8.57 10.97 4.34
CA ILE A 195 7.75 10.08 5.19
C ILE A 195 7.46 10.75 6.54
N ILE A 196 8.47 11.35 7.17
CA ILE A 196 8.32 12.07 8.44
C ILE A 196 7.32 13.22 8.26
N ALA A 197 7.47 14.02 7.20
CA ALA A 197 6.55 15.11 6.89
C ALA A 197 5.11 14.61 6.65
N TYR A 198 4.94 13.48 5.97
CA TYR A 198 3.62 12.85 5.77
C TYR A 198 2.99 12.43 7.10
N ASN A 199 3.78 11.81 7.99
CA ASN A 199 3.30 11.38 9.30
C ASN A 199 2.84 12.58 10.14
N TYR A 200 3.64 13.64 10.21
CA TYR A 200 3.25 14.89 10.89
C TYR A 200 1.98 15.51 10.29
N TYR A 201 1.86 15.56 8.95
CA TYR A 201 0.65 16.05 8.30
C TYR A 201 -0.59 15.22 8.67
N LYS A 202 -0.46 13.89 8.69
CA LYS A 202 -1.56 12.98 9.04
C LYS A 202 -1.99 13.17 10.49
N LEU A 203 -1.04 13.28 11.43
CA LEU A 203 -1.31 13.55 12.85
C LEU A 203 -2.00 14.90 13.06
N SER A 204 -1.53 15.96 12.40
CA SER A 204 -2.17 17.28 12.46
C SER A 204 -3.61 17.24 11.94
N LYS A 205 -3.85 16.54 10.81
CA LYS A 205 -5.19 16.38 10.24
C LYS A 205 -6.14 15.64 11.19
N GLN A 206 -5.64 14.63 11.91
CA GLN A 206 -6.42 13.91 12.93
C GLN A 206 -6.76 14.82 14.13
N ALA A 207 -5.78 15.55 14.66
CA ALA A 207 -5.98 16.47 15.78
C ALA A 207 -6.96 17.62 15.45
N ASP A 208 -6.90 18.15 14.22
CA ASP A 208 -7.86 19.18 13.76
C ASP A 208 -9.29 18.62 13.65
N THR A 209 -9.41 17.35 13.24
CA THR A 209 -10.71 16.66 13.16
C THR A 209 -11.31 16.44 14.56
N GLU A 210 -10.50 15.99 15.52
CA GLU A 210 -10.92 15.82 16.92
C GLU A 210 -11.35 17.14 17.55
N LYS A 211 -10.56 18.23 17.39
CA LYS A 211 -10.91 19.55 17.92
C LYS A 211 -12.23 20.09 17.36
N GLY A 212 -12.49 19.89 16.07
CA GLY A 212 -13.77 20.24 15.46
C GLY A 212 -14.94 19.42 16.02
N GLN A 213 -14.71 18.16 16.38
CA GLN A 213 -15.72 17.29 16.98
C GLN A 213 -16.08 17.69 18.42
N TYR A 214 -15.09 18.11 19.23
CA TYR A 214 -15.33 18.64 20.59
C TYR A 214 -16.06 19.99 20.57
N GLN A 215 -15.86 20.82 19.54
CA GLN A 215 -16.58 22.09 19.39
C GLN A 215 -18.05 21.93 18.99
N MET A 216 -18.45 20.75 18.48
CA MET A 216 -19.82 20.44 18.07
C MET A 216 -20.65 19.72 19.14
N ILE A 217 -20.14 19.56 20.38
CA ILE A 217 -20.96 19.13 21.52
C ILE A 217 -21.62 20.39 22.11
N PRO A 218 -22.89 20.71 21.83
CA PRO A 218 -23.54 21.84 22.46
C PRO A 218 -23.61 21.59 23.97
N LEU A 219 -23.02 22.50 24.74
CA LEU A 219 -23.02 22.51 26.21
C LEU A 219 -24.39 22.90 26.79
N HIS A 220 -25.49 22.63 26.06
CA HIS A 220 -26.83 22.98 26.48
C HIS A 220 -27.52 21.80 27.19
N ALA A 221 -27.12 21.58 28.44
CA ALA A 221 -27.95 20.94 29.44
C ALA A 221 -27.65 21.54 30.83
N SER A 222 -27.74 22.87 30.93
CA SER A 222 -27.89 23.53 32.22
C SER A 222 -29.36 23.52 32.64
N SER A 223 -29.59 22.99 33.85
CA SER A 223 -30.58 23.44 34.83
C SER A 223 -32.08 23.43 34.46
N SER A 224 -32.75 22.33 34.80
CA SER A 224 -34.13 22.33 35.31
C SER A 224 -34.28 21.07 36.16
N GLY A 225 -34.67 21.05 37.42
CA GLY A 225 -35.07 22.06 38.38
C GLY A 225 -35.39 21.23 39.63
N PHE A 226 -34.77 21.57 40.75
CA PHE A 226 -35.08 20.98 42.04
C PHE A 226 -36.47 21.49 42.48
N THR A 227 -37.42 20.59 42.71
CA THR A 227 -38.62 20.86 43.52
C THR A 227 -38.92 19.67 44.42
N PRO A 228 -38.90 19.84 45.76
CA PRO A 228 -39.42 18.87 46.71
C PRO A 228 -40.84 19.27 47.14
N SER A 229 -41.78 18.34 47.04
CA SER A 229 -43.13 18.44 47.64
C SER A 229 -43.60 17.00 47.88
N ARG A 230 -43.48 16.43 49.09
CA ARG A 230 -44.21 16.66 50.34
C ARG A 230 -45.72 16.42 50.22
N ASN A 231 -46.10 15.22 50.68
CA ASN A 231 -47.32 14.78 51.38
C ASN A 231 -48.69 14.78 50.68
N LEU A 232 -49.40 13.66 50.86
CA LEU A 232 -50.78 13.43 51.37
C LEU A 232 -51.23 12.07 50.78
N GLU A 233 -51.18 10.96 51.54
CA GLU A 233 -52.28 10.47 52.41
C GLU A 233 -53.67 10.65 51.77
N ASP A 234 -54.18 9.60 51.12
CA ASP A 234 -55.38 8.84 51.50
C ASP A 234 -55.57 7.61 50.58
#